data_AF-A0A553FN03-F1
#
_entry.id   AF-A0A553FN03-F1
#
_cell.length_a   1.000
_cell.length_b   1.000
_cell.length_c   1.000
_cell.angle_alpha   90.00
_cell.angle_beta   90.00
_cell.angle_gamma   90.00
#
_symmetry.space_group_name_H-M   'P 1'
#
loop_
_entity.id
_entity.type
_entity.pdbx_description
1 polymer ?
#
loop_
_entity_poly.entity_id
_entity_poly.type
_entity_poly.pdbx_seq_one_letter_code
_entity_poly.pdbx_strand_id
1 'polypeptide(L)'
;MIQFFRKVTVIGLVFMVCSPALSQSGLDSLKAEILSVKADVENIHLNLGKSKSKFQRGIFVATLGYTITIAGGLMLGRDNDDLGQALLVAGGVTGATGTYLLVDAFKYLGRTRKRTPK
;
A
#
# COMPACT_ATOMS: atom_id res chain seq x y z
N MET A 1 22.77 -58.74 31.16
CA MET A 1 21.38 -58.22 31.20
C MET A 1 21.22 -56.94 32.04
N ILE A 2 21.95 -56.78 33.14
CA ILE A 2 21.85 -55.62 34.07
C ILE A 2 22.32 -54.27 33.47
N GLN A 3 23.25 -54.26 32.51
CA GLN A 3 23.78 -53.03 31.91
C GLN A 3 22.82 -52.33 30.93
N PHE A 4 21.81 -53.05 30.42
CA PHE A 4 20.84 -52.50 29.48
C PHE A 4 19.77 -51.66 30.20
N PHE A 5 19.34 -52.10 31.40
CA PHE A 5 18.36 -51.42 32.21
C PHE A 5 18.86 -50.06 32.74
N ARG A 6 20.15 -49.96 33.08
CA ARG A 6 20.75 -48.70 33.60
C ARG A 6 20.81 -47.59 32.55
N LYS A 7 20.93 -47.93 31.26
CA LYS A 7 20.93 -46.93 30.18
C LYS A 7 19.54 -46.37 29.88
N VAL A 8 18.49 -47.18 30.03
CA VAL A 8 17.11 -46.76 29.79
C VAL A 8 16.61 -45.80 30.87
N THR A 9 16.98 -46.01 32.13
CA THR A 9 16.62 -45.09 33.24
C THR A 9 17.29 -43.72 33.12
N VAL A 10 18.54 -43.65 32.65
CA VAL A 10 19.25 -42.37 32.50
C VAL A 10 18.74 -41.56 31.32
N ILE A 11 18.32 -42.22 30.23
CA ILE A 11 17.72 -41.54 29.07
C ILE A 11 16.33 -40.98 29.40
N GLY A 12 15.54 -41.69 30.24
CA GLY A 12 14.24 -41.20 30.71
C GLY A 12 14.33 -39.97 31.62
N LEU A 13 15.40 -39.83 32.40
CA LEU A 13 15.54 -38.71 33.36
C LEU A 13 15.92 -37.38 32.67
N VAL A 14 16.61 -37.42 31.53
CA VAL A 14 17.04 -36.21 30.80
C VAL A 14 15.87 -35.52 30.10
N PHE A 15 14.80 -36.25 29.77
CA PHE A 15 13.63 -35.69 29.08
C PHE A 15 12.69 -34.87 29.98
N MET A 16 12.85 -34.94 31.32
CA MET A 16 11.90 -34.32 32.26
C MET A 16 12.29 -32.90 32.73
N VAL A 17 13.48 -32.40 32.38
CA VAL A 17 14.02 -31.13 32.93
C VAL A 17 13.86 -29.92 31.99
N CYS A 18 13.36 -30.09 30.76
CA CYS A 18 13.22 -28.99 29.82
C CYS A 18 11.76 -28.56 29.60
N SER A 19 11.11 -28.08 30.66
CA SER A 19 9.96 -27.20 30.49
C SER A 19 10.50 -25.81 30.12
N PRO A 20 10.22 -25.26 28.93
CA PRO A 20 10.52 -23.87 28.67
C PRO A 20 9.59 -23.04 29.57
N ALA A 21 10.16 -22.41 30.58
CA ALA A 21 9.52 -21.28 31.24
C ALA A 21 9.35 -20.19 30.18
N LEU A 22 8.19 -20.20 29.50
CA LEU A 22 7.76 -19.20 28.55
C LEU A 22 7.68 -17.87 29.32
N SER A 23 8.79 -17.14 29.28
CA SER A 23 9.04 -15.98 30.11
C SER A 23 8.04 -14.87 29.75
N GLN A 24 7.42 -14.24 30.75
CA GLN A 24 6.50 -13.10 30.60
C GLN A 24 7.04 -12.00 29.67
N SER A 25 8.37 -11.83 29.63
CA SER A 25 9.06 -10.93 28.70
C SER A 25 8.79 -11.20 27.21
N GLY A 26 8.53 -12.45 26.82
CA GLY A 26 8.15 -12.81 25.44
C GLY A 26 6.70 -12.44 25.13
N LEU A 27 5.81 -12.51 26.12
CA LEU A 27 4.40 -12.08 25.97
C LEU A 27 4.29 -10.56 25.87
N ASP A 28 5.09 -9.81 26.63
CA ASP A 28 5.14 -8.36 26.56
C ASP A 28 5.73 -7.86 25.23
N SER A 29 6.78 -8.52 24.71
CA SER A 29 7.32 -8.26 23.37
C SER A 29 6.29 -8.53 22.28
N LEU A 30 5.55 -9.64 22.37
CA LEU A 30 4.52 -9.99 21.40
C LEU A 30 3.35 -9.01 21.45
N LYS A 31 2.96 -8.56 22.64
CA LYS A 31 1.90 -7.56 22.84
C LYS A 31 2.31 -6.20 22.27
N ALA A 32 3.56 -5.79 22.45
CA ALA A 32 4.10 -4.56 21.85
C ALA A 32 4.12 -4.65 20.32
N GLU A 33 4.50 -5.80 19.76
CA GLU A 33 4.51 -6.04 18.31
C GLU A 33 3.09 -6.09 17.71
N ILE A 34 2.12 -6.69 18.40
CA ILE A 34 0.71 -6.64 17.99
C ILE A 34 0.18 -5.20 18.03
N LEU A 35 0.61 -4.40 19.01
CA LEU A 35 0.20 -3.01 19.15
C LEU A 35 0.81 -2.12 18.06
N SER A 36 2.08 -2.34 17.70
CA SER A 36 2.73 -1.64 16.59
C SER A 36 2.11 -2.01 15.25
N VAL A 37 1.83 -3.30 15.02
CA VAL A 37 1.15 -3.77 13.80
C VAL A 37 -0.25 -3.18 13.68
N LYS A 38 -1.01 -3.09 14.79
CA LYS A 38 -2.31 -2.42 14.79
C LYS A 38 -2.22 -0.94 14.43
N ALA A 39 -1.24 -0.23 15.01
CA ALA A 39 -1.00 1.18 14.71
C ALA A 39 -0.58 1.39 13.24
N ASP A 40 0.19 0.47 12.68
CA ASP A 40 0.59 0.48 11.27
C ASP A 40 -0.62 0.23 10.34
N VAL A 41 -1.48 -0.75 10.68
CA VAL A 41 -2.71 -1.03 9.93
C VAL A 41 -3.65 0.18 9.95
N GLU A 42 -3.82 0.83 11.10
CA GLU A 42 -4.67 2.02 11.22
C GLU A 42 -4.12 3.20 10.39
N ASN A 43 -2.80 3.41 10.41
CA ASN A 43 -2.13 4.39 9.55
C ASN A 43 -2.30 4.07 8.06
N ILE A 44 -2.22 2.80 7.67
CA ILE A 44 -2.46 2.36 6.29
C ILE A 44 -3.89 2.68 5.87
N HIS A 45 -4.88 2.37 6.71
CA HIS A 45 -6.29 2.67 6.43
C HIS A 45 -6.57 4.17 6.26
N LEU A 46 -6.02 5.02 7.13
CA LEU A 46 -6.18 6.47 7.04
C LEU A 46 -5.54 7.05 5.76
N ASN A 47 -4.39 6.53 5.35
CA ASN A 47 -3.72 6.98 4.13
C ASN A 47 -4.39 6.45 2.85
N LEU A 48 -4.94 5.23 2.87
CA LEU A 48 -5.73 4.66 1.78
C LEU A 48 -6.98 5.50 1.50
N GLY A 49 -7.68 5.97 2.55
CA GLY A 49 -8.84 6.86 2.39
C GLY A 49 -8.49 8.15 1.64
N LYS A 50 -7.36 8.79 1.98
CA LYS A 50 -6.88 10.03 1.34
C LYS A 50 -6.36 9.80 -0.08
N SER A 51 -5.67 8.69 -0.36
CA SER A 51 -5.24 8.36 -1.72
C SER A 51 -6.39 7.94 -2.62
N LYS A 52 -7.43 7.30 -2.10
CA LYS A 52 -8.60 6.87 -2.89
C LYS A 52 -9.32 8.05 -3.54
N SER A 53 -9.55 9.14 -2.80
CA SER A 53 -10.24 10.32 -3.35
C SER A 53 -9.41 11.05 -4.42
N LYS A 54 -8.10 11.21 -4.21
CA LYS A 54 -7.17 11.76 -5.21
C LYS A 54 -7.09 10.89 -6.46
N PHE A 55 -7.05 9.57 -6.28
CA PHE A 55 -7.02 8.60 -7.38
C PHE A 55 -8.31 8.65 -8.21
N GLN A 56 -9.47 8.61 -7.57
CA GLN A 56 -10.77 8.73 -8.26
C GLN A 56 -10.90 10.04 -9.01
N ARG A 57 -10.49 11.15 -8.40
CA ARG A 57 -10.50 12.47 -9.05
C ARG A 57 -9.54 12.54 -10.23
N GLY A 58 -8.34 11.97 -10.10
CA GLY A 58 -7.35 11.93 -11.18
C GLY A 58 -7.82 11.09 -12.38
N ILE A 59 -8.45 9.91 -12.14
CA ILE A 59 -9.06 9.11 -13.22
C ILE A 59 -10.13 9.94 -13.92
N PHE A 60 -11.05 10.54 -13.17
CA PHE A 60 -12.15 11.30 -13.74
C PHE A 60 -11.66 12.47 -14.61
N VAL A 61 -10.70 13.26 -14.11
CA VAL A 61 -10.12 14.39 -14.84
C VAL A 61 -9.36 13.91 -16.08
N ALA A 62 -8.59 12.81 -15.97
CA ALA A 62 -7.87 12.25 -17.11
C ALA A 62 -8.82 11.77 -18.20
N THR A 63 -9.87 11.02 -17.83
CA THR A 63 -10.89 10.54 -18.77
C THR A 63 -11.59 11.70 -19.47
N LEU A 64 -12.01 12.73 -18.73
CA LEU A 64 -12.60 13.93 -19.34
C LEU A 64 -11.64 14.62 -20.30
N GLY A 65 -10.38 14.80 -19.91
CA GLY A 65 -9.36 15.39 -20.76
C GLY A 65 -9.18 14.61 -22.07
N TYR A 66 -9.12 13.27 -22.00
CA TYR A 66 -9.05 12.42 -23.18
C TYR A 66 -10.30 12.51 -24.06
N THR A 67 -11.50 12.52 -23.47
CA THR A 67 -12.74 12.69 -24.23
C THR A 67 -12.77 14.03 -24.97
N ILE A 68 -12.40 15.12 -24.30
CA ILE A 68 -12.34 16.45 -24.91
C ILE A 68 -11.26 16.50 -26.00
N THR A 69 -10.11 15.86 -25.79
CA THR A 69 -9.04 15.76 -26.79
C THR A 69 -9.51 15.03 -28.04
N ILE A 70 -10.21 13.90 -27.89
CA ILE A 70 -10.76 13.14 -29.02
C ILE A 70 -11.82 13.96 -29.75
N ALA A 71 -12.73 14.62 -29.03
CA ALA A 71 -13.75 15.48 -29.61
C ALA A 71 -13.13 16.67 -30.38
N GLY A 72 -12.10 17.32 -29.82
CA GLY A 72 -11.35 18.37 -30.47
C GLY A 72 -10.62 17.89 -31.72
N GLY A 73 -9.97 16.73 -31.65
CA GLY A 73 -9.29 16.09 -32.78
C GLY A 73 -10.22 15.73 -33.94
N LEU A 74 -11.47 15.36 -33.64
CA LEU A 74 -12.49 15.12 -34.67
C LEU A 74 -13.03 16.41 -35.31
N MET A 75 -12.93 17.55 -34.61
CA MET A 75 -13.34 18.87 -35.13
C MET A 75 -12.24 19.56 -35.96
N LEU A 76 -10.98 19.13 -35.85
CA LEU A 76 -9.89 19.63 -36.70
C LEU A 76 -10.08 19.26 -38.18
N GLY A 77 -9.72 20.19 -39.06
CA GLY A 77 -9.85 20.05 -40.51
C GLY A 77 -11.28 20.19 -41.04
N ARG A 78 -12.21 20.67 -40.22
CA ARG A 78 -13.59 21.02 -40.60
C ARG A 78 -13.81 22.53 -40.45
N ASP A 79 -15.06 22.98 -40.62
CA ASP A 79 -15.42 24.41 -40.51
C ASP A 79 -15.12 25.04 -39.12
N ASN A 80 -14.88 24.22 -38.09
CA ASN A 80 -14.66 24.64 -36.70
C ASN A 80 -13.23 24.32 -36.21
N ASP A 81 -12.24 24.54 -37.07
CA ASP A 81 -10.83 24.18 -36.81
C ASP A 81 -10.25 24.86 -35.55
N ASP A 82 -10.52 26.14 -35.36
CA ASP A 82 -10.10 26.90 -34.16
C ASP A 82 -10.67 26.31 -32.87
N LEU A 83 -11.94 25.88 -32.92
CA LEU A 83 -12.65 25.26 -31.80
C LEU A 83 -12.05 23.87 -31.52
N GLY A 84 -11.76 23.09 -32.57
CA GLY A 84 -11.08 21.81 -32.49
C GLY A 84 -9.69 21.93 -31.84
N GLN A 85 -8.89 22.91 -32.27
CA GLN A 85 -7.56 23.17 -31.71
C GLN A 85 -7.63 23.60 -30.25
N ALA A 86 -8.57 24.47 -29.88
CA ALA A 86 -8.79 24.88 -28.50
C ALA A 86 -9.18 23.70 -27.60
N LEU A 87 -10.09 22.83 -28.06
CA LEU A 87 -10.47 21.62 -27.33
C LEU A 87 -9.30 20.64 -27.22
N LEU A 88 -8.46 20.52 -28.24
CA LEU A 88 -7.32 19.60 -28.20
C LEU A 88 -6.27 20.05 -27.17
N VAL A 89 -5.97 21.35 -27.12
CA VAL A 89 -5.08 21.91 -26.11
C VAL A 89 -5.69 21.80 -24.72
N ALA A 90 -6.96 22.19 -24.55
CA ALA A 90 -7.65 22.12 -23.27
C ALA A 90 -7.77 20.68 -22.75
N GLY A 91 -8.14 19.75 -23.63
CA GLY A 91 -8.23 18.33 -23.34
C GLY A 91 -6.88 17.72 -22.99
N GLY A 92 -5.82 18.06 -23.74
CA GLY A 92 -4.46 17.59 -23.49
C GLY A 92 -3.90 18.06 -22.15
N VAL A 93 -4.07 19.33 -21.82
CA VAL A 93 -3.66 19.90 -20.52
C VAL A 93 -4.48 19.28 -19.37
N THR A 94 -5.78 19.11 -19.56
CA THR A 94 -6.66 18.47 -18.56
C THR A 94 -6.26 17.01 -18.33
N GLY A 95 -5.99 16.26 -19.40
CA GLY A 95 -5.53 14.87 -19.35
C GLY A 95 -4.19 14.73 -18.62
N ALA A 96 -3.22 15.58 -18.96
CA ALA A 96 -1.92 15.61 -18.30
C ALA A 96 -2.04 15.94 -16.80
N THR A 97 -2.92 16.88 -16.45
CA THR A 97 -3.21 17.24 -15.05
C THR A 97 -3.83 16.07 -14.29
N GLY A 98 -4.77 15.34 -14.90
CA GLY A 98 -5.36 14.13 -14.33
C GLY A 98 -4.33 13.05 -14.04
N THR A 99 -3.40 12.83 -14.98
CA THR A 99 -2.27 11.89 -14.79
C THR A 99 -1.32 12.34 -13.69
N TYR A 100 -1.01 13.63 -13.59
CA TYR A 100 -0.20 14.16 -12.49
C TYR A 100 -0.85 13.90 -11.13
N LEU A 101 -2.16 14.10 -11.02
CA LEU A 101 -2.93 13.79 -9.81
C LEU A 101 -2.90 12.29 -9.47
N LEU A 102 -2.92 11.40 -10.48
CA LEU A 102 -2.72 9.97 -10.28
C LEU A 102 -1.35 9.67 -9.69
N VAL A 103 -0.29 10.22 -10.29
CA VAL A 103 1.10 9.98 -9.85
C VAL A 103 1.32 10.54 -8.45
N ASP A 104 0.76 11.70 -8.11
CA ASP A 104 0.80 12.25 -6.75
C ASP A 104 0.05 11.34 -5.76
N ALA A 105 -1.13 10.82 -6.13
CA ALA A 105 -1.88 9.89 -5.29
C ALA A 105 -1.12 8.60 -5.00
N PHE A 106 -0.40 8.05 -5.99
CA PHE A 106 0.46 6.88 -5.81
C PHE A 106 1.72 7.17 -5.00
N LYS A 107 2.35 8.32 -5.24
CA LYS A 107 3.55 8.76 -4.50
C LYS A 107 3.26 9.05 -3.03
N TYR A 108 2.08 9.60 -2.72
CA TYR A 108 1.62 9.81 -1.35
C TYR A 108 1.44 8.47 -0.64
N LEU A 109 0.81 7.49 -1.28
CA LEU A 109 0.70 6.10 -0.80
C LEU A 109 2.06 5.43 -0.57
N GLY A 110 3.03 5.63 -1.48
CA GLY A 110 4.35 5.01 -1.39
C GLY A 110 5.30 5.66 -0.38
N ARG A 111 5.13 6.95 -0.05
CA ARG A 111 6.01 7.68 0.89
C ARG A 111 5.70 7.44 2.35
N THR A 112 4.44 7.18 2.71
CA THR A 112 4.06 6.88 4.10
C THR A 112 4.66 5.59 4.64
N ARG A 113 5.19 4.71 3.78
CA ARG A 113 5.95 3.50 4.16
C ARG A 113 7.36 3.78 4.71
N LYS A 114 7.95 4.96 4.47
CA LYS A 114 9.38 5.23 4.78
C LYS A 114 9.66 5.92 6.12
N ARG A 115 8.66 6.14 6.98
CA ARG A 115 8.83 6.91 8.21
C ARG A 115 8.64 6.05 9.47
N THR A 116 9.51 5.06 9.63
CA THR A 116 9.77 4.47 10.95
C THR A 116 11.21 4.83 11.31
N PRO A 117 11.45 5.87 12.15
CA PRO A 117 12.76 6.03 12.77
C PRO A 117 12.98 4.84 13.72
N LYS A 118 14.18 4.26 13.63
CA LYS A 118 14.70 3.22 14.54
C LYS A 118 14.72 3.72 15.98
#